data_AF-A0A820LQ08-F1
#
_entry.id   AF-A0A820LQ08-F1
#
_cell.length_a   1.000
_cell.length_b   1.000
_cell.length_c   1.000
_cell.angle_alpha   90.00
_cell.angle_beta   90.00
_cell.angle_gamma   90.00
#
_symmetry.space_group_name_H-M   'P 1'
#
loop_
_entity.id
_entity.type
_entity.pdbx_description
1 polymer ?
#
loop_
_entity_poly.entity_id
_entity_poly.type
_entity_poly.pdbx_seq_one_letter_code
_entity_poly.pdbx_strand_id
1 'polypeptide(L)'
;MGTTISSRQNPKQLPPSFMFSIMFKEIILEIDEDEEKSIHNLMTHCHQHKVSELELKRFHSEYHKHSAIWWYSDETFLYRMLNRDLRLLDMEGMTKMGFFIRKLHQKIEQFHKEPSATYEKQLTVYRGQGLIQEDFDNLC
;
A
#
# COMPACT_ATOMS: atom_id res chain seq x y z
N MET A 1 -10.30 -41.04 -13.02
CA MET A 1 -9.85 -40.91 -11.62
C MET A 1 -8.54 -40.13 -11.63
N GLY A 2 -8.58 -38.87 -11.23
CA GLY A 2 -7.40 -38.01 -11.12
C GLY A 2 -7.49 -37.26 -9.81
N THR A 3 -6.86 -37.79 -8.77
CA THR A 3 -6.74 -37.15 -7.47
C THR A 3 -5.75 -35.99 -7.57
N THR A 4 -6.25 -34.77 -7.58
CA THR A 4 -5.45 -33.57 -7.33
C THR A 4 -5.06 -33.57 -5.86
N ILE A 5 -3.80 -33.89 -5.59
CA ILE A 5 -3.19 -33.77 -4.27
C ILE A 5 -3.09 -32.27 -3.99
N SER A 6 -4.03 -31.75 -3.21
CA SER A 6 -3.93 -30.43 -2.59
C SER A 6 -2.76 -30.47 -1.62
N SER A 7 -1.57 -30.06 -2.07
CA SER A 7 -0.43 -29.88 -1.19
C SER A 7 -0.77 -28.76 -0.20
N ARG A 8 -1.03 -29.15 1.06
CA ARG A 8 -1.17 -28.21 2.16
C ARG A 8 0.16 -27.47 2.29
N GLN A 9 0.22 -26.25 1.79
CA GLN A 9 1.39 -25.39 1.97
C GLN A 9 1.64 -25.24 3.47
N ASN A 10 2.90 -25.42 3.89
CA ASN A 10 3.28 -25.25 5.29
C ASN A 10 3.02 -23.78 5.67
N PRO A 11 2.19 -23.47 6.68
CA PRO A 11 1.80 -22.10 7.02
C PRO A 11 2.97 -21.21 7.47
N LYS A 12 4.15 -21.81 7.72
CA LYS A 12 5.39 -21.08 8.03
C LYS A 12 6.22 -20.72 6.80
N GLN A 13 5.88 -21.22 5.62
CA GLN A 13 6.60 -20.87 4.39
C GLN A 13 6.09 -19.53 3.87
N LEU A 14 6.99 -18.56 3.79
CA LEU A 14 6.70 -17.29 3.16
C LEU A 14 6.57 -17.50 1.64
N PRO A 15 5.56 -16.90 0.99
CA PRO A 15 5.43 -16.99 -0.45
C PRO A 15 6.62 -16.27 -1.12
N PRO A 16 7.07 -16.67 -2.31
CA PRO A 16 8.14 -15.98 -3.03
C PRO A 16 7.87 -14.47 -3.24
N SER A 17 6.60 -14.08 -3.34
CA SER A 17 6.16 -12.67 -3.39
C SER A 17 6.63 -11.83 -2.20
N PHE A 18 6.88 -12.44 -1.06
CA PHE A 18 7.43 -11.75 0.10
C PHE A 18 8.82 -11.17 -0.22
N MET A 19 9.72 -11.96 -0.78
CA MET A 19 11.06 -11.50 -1.15
C MET A 19 11.00 -10.37 -2.19
N PHE A 20 10.11 -10.47 -3.17
CA PHE A 20 9.88 -9.40 -4.14
C PHE A 20 9.39 -8.11 -3.48
N SER A 21 8.48 -8.21 -2.52
CA SER A 21 7.95 -7.05 -1.78
C SER A 21 9.03 -6.37 -0.95
N ILE A 22 9.92 -7.16 -0.31
CA ILE A 22 11.07 -6.63 0.42
C ILE A 22 12.04 -5.93 -0.53
N MET A 23 12.45 -6.57 -1.62
CA MET A 23 13.36 -5.96 -2.60
C MET A 23 12.79 -4.67 -3.19
N PHE A 24 11.51 -4.68 -3.57
CA PHE A 24 10.83 -3.48 -4.07
C PHE A 24 10.86 -2.34 -3.05
N LYS A 25 10.56 -2.64 -1.78
CA LYS A 25 10.61 -1.65 -0.70
C LYS A 25 12.02 -1.06 -0.58
N GLU A 26 13.07 -1.88 -0.50
CA GLU A 26 14.45 -1.37 -0.42
C GLU A 26 14.80 -0.48 -1.61
N ILE A 27 14.48 -0.90 -2.84
CA ILE A 27 14.71 -0.13 -4.06
C ILE A 27 14.01 1.24 -3.98
N ILE A 28 12.71 1.28 -3.69
CA ILE A 28 11.95 2.54 -3.64
C ILE A 28 12.48 3.50 -2.57
N LEU A 29 13.00 2.98 -1.46
CA LEU A 29 13.58 3.81 -0.40
C LEU A 29 14.93 4.43 -0.79
N GLU A 30 15.68 3.81 -1.69
CA GLU A 30 16.99 4.28 -2.14
C GLU A 30 16.93 5.16 -3.39
N ILE A 31 15.91 5.01 -4.25
CA ILE A 31 15.80 5.84 -5.46
C ILE A 31 15.69 7.31 -5.05
N ASP A 32 16.46 8.17 -5.70
CA ASP A 32 16.27 9.62 -5.69
C ASP A 32 15.43 10.02 -6.91
N GLU A 33 14.24 10.58 -6.67
CA GLU A 33 13.33 11.00 -7.75
C GLU A 33 12.88 12.43 -7.52
N ASP A 34 12.81 13.19 -8.63
CA ASP A 34 12.14 14.49 -8.68
C ASP A 34 10.64 14.31 -8.39
N GLU A 35 10.19 14.87 -7.27
CA GLU A 35 8.81 14.71 -6.82
C GLU A 35 7.79 15.30 -7.80
N GLU A 36 8.04 16.48 -8.35
CA GLU A 36 7.10 17.14 -9.28
C GLU A 36 6.92 16.29 -10.55
N LYS A 37 8.03 15.74 -11.06
CA LYS A 37 8.00 14.81 -12.19
C LYS A 37 7.23 13.54 -11.84
N SER A 38 7.43 12.97 -10.66
CA SER A 38 6.73 11.75 -10.22
C SER A 38 5.23 12.00 -10.01
N ILE A 39 4.83 13.16 -9.48
CA ILE A 39 3.43 13.60 -9.39
C ILE A 39 2.81 13.69 -10.78
N HIS A 40 3.48 14.36 -11.73
CA HIS A 40 2.98 14.49 -13.09
C HIS A 40 2.82 13.12 -13.80
N ASN A 41 3.79 12.24 -13.62
CA ASN A 41 3.75 10.87 -14.15
C ASN A 41 2.58 10.07 -13.56
N LEU A 42 2.35 10.19 -12.26
CA LEU A 42 1.24 9.53 -11.58
C LEU A 42 -0.09 10.06 -12.11
N MET A 43 -0.26 11.37 -12.24
CA MET A 43 -1.49 11.96 -12.79
C MET A 43 -1.79 11.46 -14.20
N THR A 44 -0.77 11.37 -15.05
CA THR A 44 -0.90 10.83 -16.41
C THR A 44 -1.37 9.37 -16.39
N HIS A 45 -0.75 8.55 -15.53
CA HIS A 45 -1.15 7.14 -15.36
C HIS A 45 -2.58 7.01 -14.81
N CYS A 46 -2.97 7.85 -13.86
CA CYS A 46 -4.32 7.86 -13.28
C CYS A 46 -5.39 8.26 -14.29
N HIS A 47 -5.08 9.20 -15.18
CA HIS A 47 -5.97 9.59 -16.26
C HIS A 47 -6.26 8.40 -17.20
N GLN A 48 -5.23 7.62 -17.53
CA GLN A 48 -5.38 6.38 -18.33
C GLN A 48 -6.22 5.32 -17.60
N HIS A 49 -6.14 5.28 -16.27
CA HIS A 49 -6.91 4.38 -15.42
C HIS A 49 -8.29 4.93 -15.01
N LYS A 50 -8.78 5.96 -15.71
CA LYS A 50 -10.13 6.54 -15.54
C LYS A 50 -10.41 7.11 -14.15
N VAL A 51 -9.37 7.57 -13.44
CA VAL A 51 -9.56 8.40 -12.24
C VAL A 51 -10.24 9.70 -12.64
N SER A 52 -11.18 10.18 -11.82
CA SER A 52 -11.98 11.36 -12.17
C SER A 52 -11.10 12.61 -12.27
N GLU A 53 -11.37 13.48 -13.26
CA GLU A 53 -10.63 14.74 -13.40
C GLU A 53 -10.72 15.63 -12.16
N LEU A 54 -11.83 15.56 -11.44
CA LEU A 54 -12.03 16.31 -10.19
C LEU A 54 -11.06 15.85 -9.11
N GLU A 55 -10.91 14.53 -8.92
CA GLU A 55 -9.94 13.97 -7.98
C GLU A 55 -8.50 14.31 -8.37
N LEU A 56 -8.18 14.27 -9.67
CA LEU A 56 -6.84 14.62 -10.17
C LEU A 56 -6.52 16.10 -9.97
N LYS A 57 -7.47 17.00 -10.22
CA LYS A 57 -7.32 18.44 -9.96
C LYS A 57 -7.12 18.73 -8.47
N ARG A 58 -7.92 18.10 -7.62
CA ARG A 58 -7.78 18.21 -6.16
C ARG A 58 -6.38 17.77 -5.73
N PHE A 59 -5.96 16.56 -6.14
CA PHE A 59 -4.63 16.03 -5.85
C PHE A 59 -3.52 16.98 -6.27
N HIS A 60 -3.51 17.43 -7.53
CA HIS A 60 -2.49 18.37 -8.02
C HIS A 60 -2.42 19.66 -7.19
N SER A 61 -3.57 20.23 -6.80
CA SER A 61 -3.62 21.51 -6.09
C SER A 61 -3.40 21.42 -4.57
N GLU A 62 -3.59 20.24 -3.99
CA GLU A 62 -3.59 20.03 -2.54
C GLU A 62 -2.52 19.06 -2.06
N TYR A 63 -1.81 18.36 -2.95
CA TYR A 63 -0.88 17.29 -2.56
C TYR A 63 0.12 17.74 -1.48
N HIS A 64 0.78 18.87 -1.70
CA HIS A 64 1.77 19.43 -0.77
C HIS A 64 1.16 20.10 0.48
N LYS A 65 -0.16 20.29 0.52
CA LYS A 65 -0.86 20.87 1.69
C LYS A 65 -1.12 19.83 2.78
N HIS A 66 -1.02 18.55 2.45
CA HIS A 66 -1.31 17.45 3.34
C HIS A 66 -0.13 16.49 3.46
N SER A 67 -0.07 15.74 4.57
CA SER A 67 0.95 14.71 4.76
C SER A 67 0.61 13.45 3.95
N ALA A 68 1.62 12.61 3.67
CA ALA A 68 1.39 11.32 3.00
C ALA A 68 0.42 10.42 3.78
N ILE A 69 0.46 10.48 5.12
CA ILE A 69 -0.48 9.75 5.99
C ILE A 69 -1.90 10.23 5.79
N TRP A 70 -2.11 11.56 5.70
CA TRP A 70 -3.44 12.10 5.47
C TRP A 70 -4.04 11.58 4.15
N TRP A 71 -3.26 11.61 3.08
CA TRP A 71 -3.69 11.09 1.77
C TRP A 71 -3.96 9.58 1.79
N TYR A 72 -3.23 8.82 2.61
CA TYR A 72 -3.47 7.39 2.79
C TYR A 72 -4.69 7.10 3.67
N SER A 73 -5.06 8.01 4.58
CA SER A 73 -6.28 7.86 5.40
C SER A 73 -7.54 8.44 4.75
N ASP A 74 -7.42 9.38 3.81
CA ASP A 74 -8.55 9.96 3.09
C ASP A 74 -9.08 8.98 2.04
N GLU A 75 -10.39 8.89 1.85
CA GLU A 75 -11.05 8.00 0.88
C GLU A 75 -10.89 8.48 -0.57
N THR A 76 -9.66 8.78 -0.98
CA THR A 76 -9.32 9.23 -2.34
C THR A 76 -8.92 8.07 -3.24
N PHE A 77 -8.79 8.36 -4.54
CA PHE A 77 -8.21 7.42 -5.49
C PHE A 77 -6.82 6.92 -5.05
N LEU A 78 -6.02 7.75 -4.37
CA LEU A 78 -4.64 7.40 -4.01
C LEU A 78 -4.61 6.24 -3.01
N TYR A 79 -5.45 6.28 -1.97
CA TYR A 79 -5.61 5.17 -1.03
C TYR A 79 -6.08 3.89 -1.73
N ARG A 80 -7.11 3.99 -2.56
CA ARG A 80 -7.72 2.83 -3.23
C ARG A 80 -6.75 2.16 -4.21
N MET A 81 -6.08 2.98 -5.03
CA MET A 81 -5.13 2.53 -6.05
C MET A 81 -3.89 1.93 -5.40
N LEU A 82 -3.30 2.60 -4.39
CA LEU A 82 -2.13 2.05 -3.70
C LEU A 82 -2.42 0.67 -3.09
N ASN A 83 -3.53 0.53 -2.37
CA ASN A 83 -3.88 -0.75 -1.74
C ASN A 83 -4.20 -1.85 -2.76
N ARG A 84 -4.84 -1.49 -3.87
CA ARG A 84 -5.10 -2.42 -4.98
C ARG A 84 -3.78 -2.90 -5.57
N ASP A 85 -2.88 -1.99 -5.91
CA ASP A 85 -1.66 -2.30 -6.65
C ASP A 85 -0.69 -3.09 -5.77
N LEU A 86 -0.58 -2.77 -4.48
CA LEU A 86 0.16 -3.59 -3.51
C LEU A 86 -0.44 -5.00 -3.34
N ARG A 87 -1.76 -5.13 -3.32
CA ARG A 87 -2.45 -6.43 -3.20
C ARG A 87 -2.26 -7.31 -4.43
N LEU A 88 -2.22 -6.69 -5.61
CA LEU A 88 -2.06 -7.39 -6.89
C LEU A 88 -0.59 -7.52 -7.30
N LEU A 89 0.34 -6.90 -6.58
CA LEU A 89 1.74 -6.76 -6.97
C LEU A 89 1.87 -6.13 -8.38
N ASP A 90 1.04 -5.12 -8.65
CA ASP A 90 1.06 -4.39 -9.93
C ASP A 90 2.27 -3.45 -9.96
N MET A 91 3.36 -3.95 -10.56
CA MET A 91 4.64 -3.25 -10.61
C MET A 91 4.56 -1.90 -11.33
N GLU A 92 3.67 -1.73 -12.31
CA GLU A 92 3.54 -0.46 -13.01
C GLU A 92 2.99 0.59 -12.05
N GLY A 93 1.83 0.31 -11.45
CA GLY A 93 1.18 1.21 -10.49
C GLY A 93 2.06 1.48 -9.27
N MET A 94 2.65 0.42 -8.70
CA MET A 94 3.56 0.52 -7.55
C MET A 94 4.77 1.43 -7.86
N THR A 95 5.37 1.32 -9.04
CA THR A 95 6.50 2.18 -9.44
C THR A 95 6.06 3.63 -9.65
N LYS A 96 4.91 3.88 -10.27
CA LYS A 96 4.35 5.24 -10.43
C LYS A 96 4.03 5.91 -9.09
N MET A 97 3.71 5.12 -8.07
CA MET A 97 3.46 5.58 -6.70
C MET A 97 4.71 5.51 -5.79
N GLY A 98 5.89 5.19 -6.33
CA GLY A 98 7.11 4.98 -5.56
C GLY A 98 7.45 6.15 -4.62
N PHE A 99 7.42 7.38 -5.13
CA PHE A 99 7.63 8.59 -4.34
C PHE A 99 6.66 8.70 -3.14
N PHE A 100 5.40 8.34 -3.34
CA PHE A 100 4.36 8.40 -2.31
C PHE A 100 4.55 7.28 -1.27
N ILE A 101 4.87 6.06 -1.71
CA ILE A 101 5.20 4.92 -0.84
C ILE A 101 6.40 5.26 0.06
N ARG A 102 7.45 5.86 -0.50
CA ARG A 102 8.63 6.32 0.24
C ARG A 102 8.25 7.33 1.32
N LYS A 103 7.48 8.37 0.96
CA LYS A 103 7.02 9.39 1.93
C LYS A 103 6.13 8.80 3.03
N LEU A 104 5.24 7.88 2.66
CA LEU A 104 4.35 7.20 3.61
C LEU A 104 5.16 6.35 4.59
N HIS A 105 6.12 5.55 4.09
CA HIS A 105 7.01 4.74 4.92
C HIS A 105 7.81 5.61 5.90
N GLN A 106 8.45 6.67 5.40
CA GLN A 106 9.22 7.60 6.25
C GLN A 106 8.37 8.22 7.36
N LYS A 107 7.11 8.57 7.08
CA LYS A 107 6.20 9.14 8.08
C LYS A 107 5.74 8.11 9.11
N ILE A 108 5.48 6.87 8.70
CA ILE A 108 5.15 5.77 9.63
C ILE A 108 6.35 5.47 10.55
N GLU A 109 7.55 5.40 9.99
CA GLU A 109 8.79 5.21 10.75
C GLU A 109 9.03 6.35 11.75
N GLN A 110 8.77 7.59 11.34
CA GLN A 110 8.86 8.75 12.23
C GLN A 110 7.91 8.60 13.43
N PHE A 111 6.63 8.28 13.19
CA PHE A 111 5.64 8.08 14.25
C PHE A 111 5.94 6.88 15.14
N HIS A 112 6.59 5.84 14.60
CA HIS A 112 7.03 4.69 15.39
C HIS A 112 8.23 4.99 16.28
N LYS A 113 9.12 5.90 15.86
CA LYS A 113 10.32 6.30 16.61
C LYS A 113 10.04 7.37 17.65
N GLU A 114 8.99 8.16 17.48
CA GLU A 114 8.58 9.15 18.48
C GLU A 114 8.18 8.42 19.77
N PRO A 115 8.90 8.66 20.90
CA PRO A 115 8.54 8.10 22.18
C PRO A 115 7.26 8.79 22.64
N SER A 116 6.11 8.25 22.23
CA SER A 116 4.87 8.60 22.88
C SER A 116 5.04 8.20 24.34
N ALA A 117 4.91 9.18 25.24
CA ALA A 117 4.99 9.02 26.69
C ALA A 117 3.90 8.09 27.27
N THR A 118 3.22 7.29 26.44
CA THR A 118 2.05 6.48 26.77
C THR A 118 2.13 5.04 26.25
N TYR A 119 3.04 4.71 25.31
CA TYR A 119 3.14 3.33 24.80
C TYR A 119 4.16 2.49 25.57
N GLU A 120 3.81 2.11 26.79
CA GLU A 120 4.42 0.94 27.40
C GLU A 120 3.93 -0.33 26.66
N LYS A 121 4.79 -0.81 25.76
CA LYS A 121 4.98 -2.22 25.34
C LYS A 121 3.88 -3.03 24.63
N GLN A 122 2.62 -2.63 24.55
CA GLN A 122 1.67 -3.38 23.69
C GLN A 122 0.43 -2.55 23.33
N LEU A 123 0.24 -2.26 22.04
CA LEU A 123 -0.98 -1.61 21.53
C LEU A 123 -1.91 -2.69 20.95
N THR A 124 -3.08 -2.88 21.57
CA THR A 124 -4.13 -3.74 21.01
C THR A 124 -4.98 -2.91 20.05
N VAL A 125 -5.15 -3.41 18.82
CA VAL A 125 -5.98 -2.79 17.78
C VAL A 125 -6.99 -3.79 17.24
N TYR A 126 -8.09 -3.29 16.69
CA TYR A 126 -9.16 -4.11 16.12
C TYR A 126 -9.33 -3.78 14.63
N ARG A 127 -9.50 -4.81 13.80
CA ARG A 127 -9.81 -4.68 12.37
C ARG A 127 -11.02 -5.54 12.04
N GLY A 128 -12.07 -4.92 11.51
CA GLY A 128 -13.19 -5.65 10.93
C GLY A 128 -12.75 -6.34 9.63
N GLN A 129 -13.09 -7.62 9.48
CA GLN A 129 -12.84 -8.39 8.27
C GLN A 129 -14.13 -9.09 7.84
N GLY A 130 -14.62 -8.77 6.65
CA GLY A 130 -15.68 -9.54 6.01
C GLY A 130 -15.11 -10.86 5.48
N LEU A 131 -15.80 -11.96 5.75
CA LEU A 131 -15.48 -13.29 5.25
C LEU A 131 -16.73 -13.87 4.60
N ILE A 132 -16.54 -14.61 3.50
CA ILE A 132 -17.62 -15.43 2.94
C ILE A 132 -17.84 -16.62 3.88
N GLN A 133 -19.07 -17.12 3.94
CA GLN A 133 -19.45 -18.18 4.89
C GLN A 133 -18.54 -19.42 4.75
N GLU A 134 -18.22 -19.81 3.52
CA GLU A 134 -17.35 -20.95 3.21
C GLU A 134 -15.93 -20.80 3.80
N ASP A 135 -15.36 -19.59 3.74
CA ASP A 135 -14.04 -19.32 4.32
C ASP A 135 -14.10 -19.27 5.86
N PHE A 136 -15.22 -18.80 6.42
CA PHE A 136 -15.45 -18.76 7.86
C PHE A 136 -15.57 -20.17 8.45
N ASP A 137 -16.33 -21.05 7.79
CA ASP A 137 -16.56 -22.41 8.25
C ASP A 137 -15.26 -23.25 8.26
N ASN A 138 -14.29 -22.92 7.39
CA ASN A 138 -12.97 -23.56 7.35
C ASN A 138 -11.99 -23.07 8.45
N LEU A 139 -12.35 -22.06 9.24
CA LEU A 139 -11.54 -21.56 10.37
C LEU A 139 -11.85 -22.24 11.71
N CYS A 140 -12.99 -22.95 11.79
CA CYS A 140 -13.48 -23.65 12.98
C CYS A 140 -13.17 -25.15 12.92
#